data_AF-A0A9D4WAC8-F1
#
_entry.id   AF-A0A9D4WAC8-F1
#
_cell.length_a   1.000
_cell.length_b   1.000
_cell.length_c   1.000
_cell.angle_alpha   90.00
_cell.angle_beta   90.00
_cell.angle_gamma   90.00
#
_symmetry.space_group_name_H-M   'P 1'
#
loop_
_entity.id
_entity.type
_entity.pdbx_description
1 polymer ?
#
loop_
_entity_poly.entity_id
_entity_poly.type
_entity_poly.pdbx_seq_one_letter_code
_entity_poly.pdbx_strand_id
1 'polypeptide(L)'
;MFTLVAKAKSKQGISPPQRCSPPFCIITSSKGNSTIEPYLAAHHMLLAHSSAVRLYRRKYREQQHGFVGISLYTFGTVPQTNTEKDRAACERIRTFLFGWFMEPLLHGDYPNLMKENAGSRIPAFTVRESEQVKGSYDFIGIIHYSKFNVTDNSDALNTTLRDFNADSGARLLAVEDILGDTEYPMAPWALQEVLETFKTLYGNPPMFIHENGQRAPSNASLHDISRVEYLQAYIGSTLDSLRNGSNVKGYFVWSFMDAFELLDGYKSGFGLYSVDRNDPELRRYPKLSAKWYKQFLNGSRTSLVGAIELKEDSSLASLENSFQ
;
A
#
# COMPACT_ATOMS: atom_id res chain seq x y z
N MET A 1 -1.92 -2.39 6.38
CA MET A 1 -1.68 -3.51 5.44
C MET A 1 -2.97 -4.09 4.80
N PHE A 2 -4.15 -3.44 4.81
CA PHE A 2 -5.43 -4.13 4.49
C PHE A 2 -6.30 -3.54 3.34
N THR A 3 -5.90 -2.51 2.59
CA THR A 3 -6.93 -1.71 1.88
C THR A 3 -7.09 -1.86 0.37
N LEU A 4 -6.15 -2.40 -0.42
CA LEU A 4 -6.43 -2.69 -1.83
C LEU A 4 -6.17 -4.14 -2.18
N VAL A 5 -4.96 -4.66 -1.94
CA VAL A 5 -4.67 -6.02 -2.40
C VAL A 5 -5.43 -7.07 -1.60
N ALA A 6 -5.57 -6.85 -0.28
CA ALA A 6 -6.50 -7.63 0.52
C ALA A 6 -7.96 -7.45 0.06
N LYS A 7 -8.39 -6.28 -0.43
CA LYS A 7 -9.77 -6.09 -0.93
C LYS A 7 -10.01 -6.73 -2.30
N ALA A 8 -9.07 -6.60 -3.23
CA ALA A 8 -9.14 -7.17 -4.58
C ALA A 8 -9.04 -8.70 -4.54
N LYS A 9 -8.09 -9.25 -3.76
CA LYS A 9 -7.92 -10.69 -3.61
C LYS A 9 -8.90 -11.31 -2.61
N SER A 10 -9.37 -10.60 -1.57
CA SER A 10 -10.50 -11.09 -0.73
C SER A 10 -11.78 -11.16 -1.55
N LYS A 11 -12.08 -10.18 -2.42
CA LYS A 11 -13.24 -10.25 -3.33
C LYS A 11 -13.22 -11.50 -4.21
N GLN A 12 -12.04 -11.91 -4.66
CA GLN A 12 -11.83 -13.09 -5.49
C GLN A 12 -11.70 -14.38 -4.69
N GLY A 13 -11.71 -14.28 -3.35
CA GLY A 13 -11.52 -15.40 -2.41
C GLY A 13 -10.09 -15.94 -2.36
N ILE A 14 -9.09 -15.23 -2.88
CA ILE A 14 -7.70 -15.71 -2.93
C ILE A 14 -7.03 -15.61 -1.55
N SER A 15 -7.24 -14.49 -0.85
CA SER A 15 -6.67 -14.28 0.49
C SER A 15 -7.58 -14.84 1.59
N PRO A 16 -7.03 -15.35 2.71
CA PRO A 16 -7.83 -15.74 3.87
C PRO A 16 -8.77 -14.60 4.31
N PRO A 17 -10.04 -14.89 4.68
CA PRO A 17 -10.64 -16.22 4.88
C PRO A 17 -11.26 -16.85 3.62
N GLN A 18 -10.87 -16.42 2.41
CA GLN A 18 -11.27 -17.00 1.12
C GLN A 18 -12.80 -16.99 0.87
N ARG A 19 -13.42 -15.82 1.10
CA ARG A 19 -14.84 -15.59 0.91
C ARG A 19 -15.13 -14.75 -0.32
N CYS A 20 -16.02 -15.22 -1.19
CA CYS A 20 -16.45 -14.48 -2.37
C CYS A 20 -17.81 -15.01 -2.87
N SER A 21 -18.43 -14.31 -3.83
CA SER A 21 -19.60 -14.79 -4.58
C SER A 21 -19.40 -14.65 -6.11
N PRO A 22 -19.90 -15.58 -6.94
CA PRO A 22 -19.91 -15.42 -8.39
C PRO A 22 -20.62 -14.12 -8.85
N PRO A 23 -20.22 -13.52 -9.99
CA PRO A 23 -19.15 -13.93 -10.91
C PRO A 23 -17.75 -13.46 -10.47
N PHE A 24 -17.62 -12.91 -9.26
CA PHE A 24 -16.40 -12.26 -8.79
C PHE A 24 -15.36 -13.22 -8.22
N CYS A 25 -15.77 -14.45 -7.90
CA CYS A 25 -14.89 -15.50 -7.40
C CYS A 25 -13.95 -16.04 -8.48
N ILE A 26 -12.68 -16.20 -8.12
CA ILE A 26 -11.72 -17.01 -8.90
C ILE A 26 -11.66 -18.43 -8.33
N ILE A 27 -11.94 -18.59 -7.04
CA ILE A 27 -11.97 -19.90 -6.37
C ILE A 27 -13.37 -20.52 -6.44
N THR A 28 -13.46 -21.84 -6.25
CA THR A 28 -14.73 -22.59 -6.24
C THR A 28 -15.61 -22.37 -5.00
N SER A 29 -15.13 -21.57 -4.03
CA SER A 29 -15.91 -21.20 -2.83
C SER A 29 -16.98 -20.18 -3.18
N SER A 30 -18.24 -20.51 -2.88
CA SER A 30 -19.38 -19.58 -2.94
C SER A 30 -19.77 -19.04 -1.55
N LYS A 31 -18.91 -19.22 -0.55
CA LYS A 31 -19.18 -18.78 0.82
C LYS A 31 -18.83 -17.29 0.94
N GLY A 32 -19.77 -16.41 0.58
CA GLY A 32 -19.59 -14.98 0.75
C GLY A 32 -20.57 -14.13 -0.04
N ASN A 33 -20.39 -12.82 0.06
CA ASN A 33 -21.08 -11.84 -0.77
C ASN A 33 -20.11 -10.71 -1.15
N SER A 34 -19.49 -10.84 -2.32
CA SER A 34 -18.48 -9.90 -2.83
C SER A 34 -19.03 -8.48 -3.08
N THR A 35 -20.35 -8.33 -3.09
CA THR A 35 -21.07 -7.06 -3.28
C THR A 35 -21.26 -6.28 -1.98
N ILE A 36 -21.17 -6.95 -0.81
CA ILE A 36 -21.49 -6.37 0.51
C ILE A 36 -20.35 -6.56 1.52
N GLU A 37 -19.75 -7.74 1.59
CA GLU A 37 -18.76 -8.09 2.64
C GLU A 37 -17.56 -7.13 2.70
N PRO A 38 -17.01 -6.61 1.58
CA PRO A 38 -15.95 -5.59 1.65
C PRO A 38 -16.36 -4.31 2.38
N TYR A 39 -17.62 -3.87 2.24
CA TYR A 39 -18.18 -2.72 2.96
C TYR A 39 -18.31 -2.98 4.45
N LEU A 40 -18.84 -4.15 4.83
CA LEU A 40 -18.94 -4.58 6.22
C LEU A 40 -17.57 -4.70 6.88
N ALA A 41 -16.60 -5.29 6.19
CA ALA A 41 -15.23 -5.44 6.69
C ALA A 41 -14.59 -4.08 6.96
N ALA A 42 -14.64 -3.15 6.00
CA ALA A 42 -14.11 -1.80 6.19
C ALA A 42 -14.80 -1.04 7.33
N HIS A 43 -16.13 -1.18 7.45
CA HIS A 43 -16.91 -0.57 8.52
C HIS A 43 -16.48 -1.06 9.91
N HIS A 44 -16.42 -2.38 10.10
CA HIS A 44 -15.99 -2.93 11.38
C HIS A 44 -14.51 -2.67 11.68
N MET A 45 -13.64 -2.59 10.68
CA MET A 45 -12.26 -2.15 10.86
C MET A 45 -12.18 -0.73 11.44
N LEU A 46 -12.98 0.22 10.92
CA LEU A 46 -13.04 1.59 11.42
C LEU A 46 -13.60 1.66 12.85
N LEU A 47 -14.65 0.89 13.16
CA LEU A 47 -15.21 0.81 14.52
C LEU A 47 -14.23 0.18 15.53
N ALA A 48 -13.53 -0.88 15.14
CA ALA A 48 -12.52 -1.53 15.95
C ALA A 48 -11.32 -0.60 16.20
N HIS A 49 -10.82 0.04 15.13
CA HIS A 49 -9.74 1.03 15.18
C HIS A 49 -10.06 2.17 16.13
N SER A 50 -11.21 2.83 15.95
CA SER A 50 -11.63 3.95 16.78
C SER A 50 -11.87 3.55 18.24
N SER A 51 -12.35 2.33 18.49
CA SER A 51 -12.48 1.77 19.85
C SER A 51 -11.12 1.59 20.52
N ALA A 52 -10.13 1.06 19.79
CA ALA A 52 -8.76 0.88 20.29
C ALA A 52 -8.08 2.23 20.54
N VAL A 53 -8.22 3.19 19.64
CA VAL A 53 -7.71 4.56 19.81
C VAL A 53 -8.31 5.22 21.04
N ARG A 54 -9.63 5.11 21.24
CA ARG A 54 -10.30 5.64 22.43
C ARG A 54 -9.78 5.00 23.71
N LEU A 55 -9.60 3.67 23.73
CA LEU A 55 -9.02 2.97 24.88
C LEU A 55 -7.60 3.48 25.17
N TYR A 56 -6.77 3.58 24.14
CA TYR A 56 -5.41 4.09 24.25
C TYR A 56 -5.37 5.50 24.85
N ARG A 57 -6.14 6.42 24.26
CA ARG A 57 -6.22 7.82 24.70
C ARG A 57 -6.68 7.95 26.15
N ARG A 58 -7.58 7.08 26.61
CA ARG A 58 -8.14 7.12 27.98
C ARG A 58 -7.26 6.45 29.03
N LYS A 59 -6.57 5.36 28.69
CA LYS A 59 -5.91 4.51 29.68
C LYS A 59 -4.39 4.56 29.63
N TYR A 60 -3.80 4.77 28.46
CA TYR A 60 -2.36 4.56 28.24
C TYR A 60 -1.63 5.83 27.80
N ARG A 61 -2.29 6.77 27.12
CA ARG A 61 -1.64 7.94 26.53
C ARG A 61 -0.95 8.85 27.56
N GLU A 62 -1.54 9.07 28.73
CA GLU A 62 -0.92 9.93 29.75
C GLU A 62 0.41 9.39 30.27
N GLN A 63 0.58 8.07 30.31
CA GLN A 63 1.79 7.43 30.79
C GLN A 63 2.82 7.20 29.68
N GLN A 64 2.35 6.83 28.48
CA GLN A 64 3.23 6.40 27.39
C GLN A 64 3.60 7.53 26.43
N HIS A 65 2.81 8.60 26.37
CA HIS A 65 2.97 9.72 25.44
C HIS A 65 3.11 9.31 23.97
N GLY A 66 2.56 8.15 23.60
CA GLY A 66 2.62 7.63 22.23
C GLY A 66 1.46 8.11 21.36
N PHE A 67 1.51 7.67 20.10
CA PHE A 67 0.58 8.05 19.04
C PHE A 67 -0.02 6.79 18.42
N VAL A 68 -1.29 6.87 18.00
CA VAL A 68 -1.98 5.78 17.31
C VAL A 68 -2.44 6.26 15.93
N GLY A 69 -2.02 5.54 14.90
CA GLY A 69 -2.37 5.83 13.51
C GLY A 69 -2.97 4.62 12.81
N ILE A 70 -3.30 4.81 11.54
CA ILE A 70 -3.77 3.75 10.64
C ILE A 70 -2.94 3.77 9.35
N SER A 71 -2.63 2.60 8.80
CA SER A 71 -1.86 2.50 7.56
C SER A 71 -2.75 2.19 6.36
N LEU A 72 -2.67 3.02 5.33
CA LEU A 72 -3.42 2.90 4.08
C LEU A 72 -2.49 2.43 2.96
N TYR A 73 -2.92 1.40 2.23
CA TYR A 73 -2.35 1.03 0.95
C TYR A 73 -2.79 2.04 -0.11
N THR A 74 -1.81 2.67 -0.75
CA THR A 74 -1.97 3.77 -1.69
C THR A 74 -1.19 3.52 -2.97
N PHE A 75 -1.51 4.28 -4.01
CA PHE A 75 -0.87 4.25 -5.31
C PHE A 75 -1.15 5.55 -6.05
N GLY A 76 -0.29 5.93 -6.98
CA GLY A 76 -0.61 7.02 -7.89
C GLY A 76 -1.71 6.60 -8.87
N THR A 77 -2.49 7.58 -9.35
CA THR A 77 -3.55 7.33 -10.32
C THR A 77 -3.35 8.18 -11.54
N VAL A 78 -3.19 7.53 -12.69
CA VAL A 78 -2.85 8.20 -13.95
C VAL A 78 -4.00 7.99 -14.92
N PRO A 79 -4.58 9.05 -15.51
CA PRO A 79 -5.63 8.85 -16.49
C PRO A 79 -5.07 8.12 -17.71
N GLN A 80 -5.78 7.11 -18.22
CA GLN A 80 -5.35 6.30 -19.36
C GLN A 80 -5.25 7.14 -20.64
N THR A 81 -6.16 8.09 -20.80
CA THR A 81 -6.16 9.08 -21.88
C THR A 81 -6.26 10.49 -21.30
N ASN A 82 -5.92 11.53 -22.08
CA ASN A 82 -6.00 12.93 -21.64
C ASN A 82 -7.44 13.49 -21.61
N THR A 83 -8.44 12.62 -21.51
CA THR A 83 -9.86 12.99 -21.50
C THR A 83 -10.34 13.36 -20.11
N GLU A 84 -11.39 14.18 -20.04
CA GLU A 84 -11.97 14.57 -18.75
C GLU A 84 -12.62 13.40 -18.02
N LYS A 85 -13.14 12.42 -18.77
CA LYS A 85 -13.72 11.21 -18.19
C LYS A 85 -12.69 10.39 -17.42
N ASP A 86 -11.51 10.18 -17.99
CA ASP A 86 -10.44 9.43 -17.31
C ASP A 86 -9.84 10.20 -16.14
N ARG A 87 -9.74 11.54 -16.22
CA ARG A 87 -9.37 12.38 -15.07
C ARG A 87 -10.37 12.26 -13.92
N ALA A 88 -11.67 12.39 -14.22
CA ALA A 88 -12.72 12.21 -13.24
C ALA A 88 -12.72 10.78 -12.67
N ALA A 89 -12.37 9.77 -13.47
CA ALA A 89 -12.22 8.40 -13.01
C ALA A 89 -11.10 8.24 -11.97
N CYS A 90 -9.97 8.94 -12.12
CA CYS A 90 -8.92 8.97 -11.09
C CYS A 90 -9.46 9.50 -9.75
N GLU A 91 -10.25 10.59 -9.75
CA GLU A 91 -10.85 11.11 -8.52
C GLU A 91 -11.81 10.12 -7.85
N ARG A 92 -12.61 9.40 -8.65
CA ARG A 92 -13.49 8.36 -8.11
C ARG A 92 -12.69 7.20 -7.51
N ILE A 93 -11.60 6.77 -8.15
CA ILE A 93 -10.69 5.78 -7.58
C ILE A 93 -10.08 6.27 -6.27
N ARG A 94 -9.58 7.51 -6.20
CA ARG A 94 -9.05 8.08 -4.94
C ARG A 94 -10.11 8.13 -3.85
N THR A 95 -11.35 8.48 -4.20
CA THR A 95 -12.49 8.45 -3.27
C THR A 95 -12.75 7.06 -2.72
N PHE A 96 -12.83 6.05 -3.61
CA PHE A 96 -13.10 4.66 -3.23
C PHE A 96 -11.95 3.96 -2.52
N LEU A 97 -10.78 4.58 -2.38
CA LEU A 97 -9.61 3.94 -1.80
C LEU A 97 -9.02 4.70 -0.62
N PHE A 98 -8.81 6.00 -0.79
CA PHE A 98 -8.33 6.88 0.26
C PHE A 98 -9.53 7.40 1.04
N GLY A 99 -10.50 8.00 0.33
CA GLY A 99 -11.69 8.61 0.93
C GLY A 99 -12.52 7.61 1.76
N TRP A 100 -12.58 6.34 1.34
CA TRP A 100 -13.30 5.29 2.09
C TRP A 100 -12.86 5.18 3.56
N PHE A 101 -11.59 5.43 3.87
CA PHE A 101 -11.09 5.45 5.25
C PHE A 101 -10.88 6.87 5.77
N MET A 102 -10.41 7.78 4.93
CA MET A 102 -10.09 9.15 5.34
C MET A 102 -11.33 10.00 5.65
N GLU A 103 -12.41 9.91 4.86
CA GLU A 103 -13.63 10.68 5.13
C GLU A 103 -14.27 10.30 6.48
N PRO A 104 -14.41 9.01 6.86
CA PRO A 104 -14.86 8.66 8.20
C PRO A 104 -13.95 9.22 9.30
N LEU A 105 -12.64 9.17 9.11
CA LEU A 105 -11.67 9.66 10.10
C LEU A 105 -11.69 11.18 10.22
N LEU A 106 -11.98 11.93 9.15
CA LEU A 106 -12.01 13.40 9.17
C LEU A 106 -13.38 13.95 9.56
N HIS A 107 -14.43 13.38 8.99
CA HIS A 107 -15.77 13.94 9.02
C HIS A 107 -16.78 13.07 9.78
N GLY A 108 -16.44 11.81 10.07
CA GLY A 108 -17.31 10.88 10.80
C GLY A 108 -18.29 10.12 9.91
N ASP A 109 -18.18 10.23 8.58
CA ASP A 109 -19.06 9.53 7.64
C ASP A 109 -18.32 9.17 6.33
N TYR A 110 -18.89 8.27 5.54
CA TYR A 110 -18.34 7.87 4.24
C TYR A 110 -18.52 8.95 3.17
N PRO A 111 -17.69 8.95 2.09
CA PRO A 111 -17.87 9.87 0.98
C PRO A 111 -19.28 9.76 0.37
N ASN A 112 -19.91 10.90 0.04
CA ASN A 112 -21.26 10.91 -0.54
C ASN A 112 -21.37 10.07 -1.81
N LEU A 113 -20.39 10.21 -2.72
CA LEU A 113 -20.32 9.40 -3.95
C LEU A 113 -20.35 7.89 -3.66
N MET A 114 -19.66 7.43 -2.61
CA MET A 114 -19.68 6.02 -2.23
C MET A 114 -21.06 5.60 -1.71
N LYS A 115 -21.70 6.43 -0.88
CA LYS A 115 -23.05 6.16 -0.36
C LYS A 115 -24.09 6.11 -1.48
N GLU A 116 -24.01 7.04 -2.42
CA GLU A 116 -24.89 7.10 -3.59
C GLU A 116 -24.74 5.84 -4.46
N ASN A 117 -23.50 5.45 -4.77
CA ASN A 117 -23.25 4.32 -5.67
C ASN A 117 -23.48 2.96 -4.99
N ALA A 118 -23.09 2.82 -3.72
CA ALA A 118 -23.24 1.57 -2.96
C ALA A 118 -24.67 1.36 -2.45
N GLY A 119 -25.39 2.44 -2.14
CA GLY A 119 -26.71 2.40 -1.55
C GLY A 119 -26.71 1.68 -0.20
N SER A 120 -27.70 0.81 0.04
CA SER A 120 -27.85 0.05 1.30
C SER A 120 -26.73 -0.95 1.59
N ARG A 121 -25.79 -1.16 0.65
CA ARG A 121 -24.67 -2.11 0.82
C ARG A 121 -23.53 -1.54 1.64
N ILE A 122 -23.38 -0.21 1.69
CA ILE A 122 -22.45 0.43 2.62
C ILE A 122 -23.20 0.72 3.93
N PRO A 123 -22.71 0.25 5.09
CA PRO A 123 -23.36 0.54 6.36
C PRO A 123 -23.36 2.03 6.67
N ALA A 124 -24.37 2.49 7.42
CA ALA A 124 -24.39 3.82 7.98
C ALA A 124 -23.80 3.80 9.40
N PHE A 125 -23.03 4.83 9.76
CA PHE A 125 -22.66 5.03 11.15
C PHE A 125 -23.86 5.57 11.94
N THR A 126 -24.06 5.05 13.15
CA THR A 126 -24.89 5.74 14.15
C THR A 126 -24.21 7.05 14.56
N VAL A 127 -24.96 7.99 15.15
CA VAL A 127 -24.40 9.26 15.66
C VAL A 127 -23.21 9.00 16.60
N ARG A 128 -23.35 8.05 17.51
CA ARG A 128 -22.29 7.68 18.47
C ARG A 128 -21.05 7.10 17.78
N GLU A 129 -21.23 6.30 16.74
CA GLU A 129 -20.10 5.72 16.00
C GLU A 129 -19.40 6.77 15.14
N SER A 130 -20.17 7.66 14.50
CA SER A 130 -19.66 8.79 13.73
C SER A 130 -18.75 9.68 14.59
N GLU A 131 -19.23 10.08 15.77
CA GLU A 131 -18.45 10.85 16.76
C GLU A 131 -17.22 10.10 17.25
N GLN A 132 -17.28 8.77 17.37
CA GLN A 132 -16.17 7.95 17.84
C GLN A 132 -15.06 7.80 16.78
N VAL A 133 -15.41 7.61 15.51
CA VAL A 133 -14.47 7.41 14.40
C VAL A 133 -13.80 8.74 14.00
N LYS A 134 -14.55 9.84 14.06
CA LYS A 134 -14.03 11.17 13.75
C LYS A 134 -12.83 11.52 14.65
N GLY A 135 -11.71 11.88 14.02
CA GLY A 135 -10.46 12.23 14.67
C GLY A 135 -9.76 11.06 15.37
N SER A 136 -10.12 9.81 15.08
CA SER A 136 -9.50 8.63 15.72
C SER A 136 -8.15 8.25 15.11
N TYR A 137 -7.25 9.21 14.90
CA TYR A 137 -5.87 8.97 14.47
C TYR A 137 -4.99 10.16 14.87
N ASP A 138 -3.70 9.89 15.07
CA ASP A 138 -2.68 10.91 15.34
C ASP A 138 -1.69 11.05 14.15
N PHE A 139 -1.60 10.02 13.30
CA PHE A 139 -0.81 10.00 12.07
C PHE A 139 -1.41 9.01 11.05
N ILE A 140 -0.99 9.12 9.78
CA ILE A 140 -1.33 8.17 8.71
C ILE A 140 -0.07 7.44 8.25
N GLY A 141 -0.12 6.11 8.25
CA GLY A 141 0.89 5.29 7.58
C GLY A 141 0.57 5.17 6.09
N ILE A 142 1.54 5.43 5.23
CA ILE A 142 1.43 5.28 3.78
C ILE A 142 2.17 4.01 3.38
N ILE A 143 1.45 3.08 2.76
CA ILE A 143 2.01 1.93 2.08
C ILE A 143 1.90 2.23 0.59
N HIS A 144 3.01 2.23 -0.14
CA HIS A 144 3.04 2.63 -1.54
C HIS A 144 4.11 1.84 -2.30
N TYR A 145 3.80 1.41 -3.52
CA TYR A 145 4.74 0.66 -4.36
C TYR A 145 4.80 1.13 -5.81
N SER A 146 3.68 1.61 -6.36
CA SER A 146 3.62 2.02 -7.77
C SER A 146 2.36 2.86 -8.06
N LYS A 147 2.05 3.02 -9.34
CA LYS A 147 0.85 3.68 -9.86
C LYS A 147 -0.05 2.72 -10.62
N PHE A 148 -1.29 3.12 -10.85
CA PHE A 148 -2.18 2.48 -11.82
C PHE A 148 -2.62 3.48 -12.87
N ASN A 149 -2.79 2.98 -14.10
CA ASN A 149 -3.55 3.72 -15.09
C ASN A 149 -5.05 3.52 -14.82
N VAL A 150 -5.85 4.54 -15.01
CA VAL A 150 -7.28 4.56 -14.68
C VAL A 150 -8.05 5.00 -15.91
N THR A 151 -9.12 4.28 -16.21
CA THR A 151 -10.07 4.69 -17.26
C THR A 151 -11.48 4.75 -16.72
N ASP A 152 -12.30 5.62 -17.34
CA ASP A 152 -13.73 5.69 -17.08
C ASP A 152 -14.40 4.35 -17.33
N ASN A 153 -15.33 4.01 -16.44
CA ASN A 153 -16.18 2.84 -16.56
C ASN A 153 -17.55 3.17 -15.95
N SER A 154 -18.05 4.37 -16.22
CA SER A 154 -19.30 4.88 -15.64
C SER A 154 -20.50 4.01 -16.00
N ASP A 155 -20.48 3.38 -17.17
CA ASP A 155 -21.50 2.41 -17.60
C ASP A 155 -21.65 1.21 -16.65
N ALA A 156 -20.61 0.87 -15.87
CA ALA A 156 -20.71 -0.19 -14.86
C ALA A 156 -21.79 0.13 -13.81
N LEU A 157 -22.09 1.40 -13.55
CA LEU A 157 -23.11 1.83 -12.59
C LEU A 157 -24.54 1.46 -13.05
N ASN A 158 -24.74 1.18 -14.34
CA ASN A 158 -26.03 0.74 -14.88
C ASN A 158 -26.32 -0.74 -14.60
N THR A 159 -25.34 -1.50 -14.08
CA THR A 159 -25.50 -2.91 -13.76
C THR A 159 -26.04 -3.12 -12.34
N THR A 160 -26.90 -4.12 -12.17
CA THR A 160 -27.51 -4.43 -10.86
C THR A 160 -26.55 -5.16 -9.92
N LEU A 161 -25.68 -6.03 -10.46
CA LEU A 161 -24.70 -6.79 -9.69
C LEU A 161 -23.31 -6.14 -9.77
N ARG A 162 -22.93 -5.44 -8.70
CA ARG A 162 -21.68 -4.67 -8.60
C ARG A 162 -20.90 -5.00 -7.34
N ASP A 163 -19.59 -4.99 -7.43
CA ASP A 163 -18.70 -4.91 -6.27
C ASP A 163 -18.27 -3.46 -6.04
N PHE A 164 -17.46 -3.23 -5.00
CA PHE A 164 -16.96 -1.90 -4.70
C PHE A 164 -16.10 -1.26 -5.82
N ASN A 165 -15.43 -2.06 -6.66
CA ASN A 165 -14.69 -1.51 -7.80
C ASN A 165 -15.65 -1.01 -8.87
N ALA A 166 -16.67 -1.81 -9.24
CA ALA A 166 -17.71 -1.36 -10.17
C ALA A 166 -18.47 -0.13 -9.63
N ASP A 167 -18.66 -0.03 -8.32
CA ASP A 167 -19.26 1.14 -7.67
C ASP A 167 -18.43 2.42 -7.81
N SER A 168 -17.12 2.32 -8.05
CA SER A 168 -16.30 3.50 -8.38
C SER A 168 -16.63 4.09 -9.76
N GLY A 169 -17.32 3.32 -10.62
CA GLY A 169 -17.55 3.71 -12.02
C GLY A 169 -16.25 3.91 -12.79
N ALA A 170 -15.15 3.30 -12.35
CA ALA A 170 -13.82 3.45 -12.93
C ALA A 170 -13.11 2.08 -12.94
N ARG A 171 -12.08 1.96 -13.77
CA ARG A 171 -11.32 0.72 -13.90
C ARG A 171 -9.83 1.00 -13.80
N LEU A 172 -9.16 0.26 -12.90
CA LEU A 172 -7.71 0.20 -12.84
C LEU A 172 -7.20 -0.71 -13.97
N LEU A 173 -6.16 -0.26 -14.66
CA LEU A 173 -5.46 -0.96 -15.73
C LEU A 173 -4.06 -1.34 -15.28
N ALA A 174 -3.43 -2.27 -15.99
CA ALA A 174 -2.10 -2.79 -15.65
C ALA A 174 -2.07 -3.37 -14.22
N VAL A 175 -3.18 -4.03 -13.84
CA VAL A 175 -3.26 -4.71 -12.54
C VAL A 175 -2.38 -5.95 -12.55
N GLU A 176 -2.21 -6.55 -13.74
CA GLU A 176 -1.36 -7.69 -14.00
C GLU A 176 0.12 -7.38 -13.73
N ASP A 177 0.60 -6.18 -14.09
CA ASP A 177 1.99 -5.77 -13.83
C ASP A 177 2.28 -5.66 -12.31
N ILE A 178 1.27 -5.26 -11.53
CA ILE A 178 1.37 -5.15 -10.08
C ILE A 178 1.15 -6.50 -9.38
N LEU A 179 0.27 -7.35 -9.92
CA LEU A 179 -0.04 -8.66 -9.35
C LEU A 179 0.84 -9.80 -9.89
N GLY A 180 1.68 -9.54 -10.89
CA GLY A 180 2.64 -10.48 -11.46
C GLY A 180 3.82 -10.76 -10.53
N ASP A 181 4.83 -11.43 -11.06
CA ASP A 181 6.05 -11.82 -10.33
C ASP A 181 7.29 -10.96 -10.68
N THR A 182 7.11 -9.97 -11.56
CA THR A 182 8.16 -9.07 -12.04
C THR A 182 8.38 -7.87 -11.13
N GLU A 183 9.51 -7.19 -11.27
CA GLU A 183 9.78 -5.95 -10.52
C GLU A 183 8.69 -4.89 -10.74
N TYR A 184 8.40 -4.09 -9.72
CA TYR A 184 7.44 -3.00 -9.87
C TYR A 184 7.98 -1.92 -10.82
N PRO A 185 7.13 -1.37 -11.71
CA PRO A 185 7.47 -0.20 -12.49
C PRO A 185 7.84 0.97 -11.58
N MET A 186 9.00 1.58 -11.83
CA MET A 186 9.48 2.74 -11.08
C MET A 186 8.63 3.98 -11.41
N ALA A 187 7.90 4.49 -10.42
CA ALA A 187 7.11 5.72 -10.54
C ALA A 187 7.21 6.54 -9.24
N PRO A 188 8.40 7.04 -8.87
CA PRO A 188 8.61 7.72 -7.57
C PRO A 188 7.77 9.02 -7.45
N TRP A 189 7.47 9.68 -8.57
CA TRP A 189 6.55 10.82 -8.64
C TRP A 189 5.12 10.46 -8.21
N ALA A 190 4.70 9.20 -8.33
CA ALA A 190 3.38 8.76 -7.88
C ALA A 190 3.26 8.76 -6.35
N LEU A 191 4.37 8.53 -5.63
CA LEU A 191 4.39 8.75 -4.19
C LEU A 191 4.22 10.24 -3.86
N GLN A 192 4.85 11.13 -4.64
CA GLN A 192 4.68 12.57 -4.43
C GLN A 192 3.23 13.00 -4.65
N GLU A 193 2.58 12.50 -5.69
CA GLU A 193 1.15 12.74 -5.96
C GLU A 193 0.28 12.30 -4.77
N VAL A 194 0.53 11.10 -4.22
CA VAL A 194 -0.18 10.62 -3.04
C VAL A 194 0.05 11.56 -1.85
N LEU A 195 1.29 11.93 -1.54
CA LEU A 195 1.59 12.81 -0.42
C LEU A 195 0.96 14.20 -0.58
N GLU A 196 0.97 14.76 -1.79
CA GLU A 196 0.30 16.03 -2.09
C GLU A 196 -1.22 15.90 -1.96
N THR A 197 -1.81 14.76 -2.33
CA THR A 197 -3.25 14.49 -2.12
C THR A 197 -3.61 14.54 -0.64
N PHE A 198 -2.83 13.89 0.24
CA PHE A 198 -3.07 13.94 1.69
C PHE A 198 -2.84 15.34 2.27
N LYS A 199 -1.86 16.07 1.75
CA LYS A 199 -1.61 17.46 2.13
C LYS A 199 -2.78 18.38 1.79
N THR A 200 -3.30 18.28 0.57
CA THR A 200 -4.31 19.20 0.04
C THR A 200 -5.74 18.85 0.46
N LEU A 201 -6.10 17.56 0.43
CA LEU A 201 -7.48 17.12 0.68
C LEU A 201 -7.74 16.69 2.12
N TYR A 202 -6.71 16.22 2.84
CA TYR A 202 -6.89 15.59 4.16
C TYR A 202 -6.19 16.36 5.29
N GLY A 203 -5.85 17.63 5.07
CA GLY A 203 -5.33 18.53 6.10
C GLY A 203 -3.86 18.30 6.48
N ASN A 204 -3.09 17.62 5.62
CA ASN A 204 -1.65 17.38 5.81
C ASN A 204 -1.28 16.75 7.17
N PRO A 205 -1.89 15.60 7.53
CA PRO A 205 -1.61 14.94 8.79
C PRO A 205 -0.15 14.47 8.85
N PRO A 206 0.41 14.21 10.04
CA PRO A 206 1.69 13.53 10.13
C PRO A 206 1.64 12.21 9.36
N MET A 207 2.59 12.00 8.44
CA MET A 207 2.63 10.83 7.58
C MET A 207 3.94 10.06 7.75
N PHE A 208 3.86 8.75 7.70
CA PHE A 208 5.04 7.88 7.69
C PHE A 208 4.93 6.90 6.52
N ILE A 209 5.96 6.79 5.68
CA ILE A 209 5.98 5.75 4.64
C ILE A 209 6.29 4.43 5.34
N HIS A 210 5.27 3.66 5.70
CA HIS A 210 5.42 2.41 6.48
C HIS A 210 5.92 1.24 5.63
N GLU A 211 5.59 1.24 4.34
CA GLU A 211 6.03 0.21 3.41
C GLU A 211 6.29 0.85 2.05
N ASN A 212 7.52 0.68 1.56
CA ASN A 212 7.93 0.93 0.18
C ASN A 212 9.18 0.07 -0.12
N GLY A 213 9.25 -0.50 -1.31
CA GLY A 213 10.38 -1.36 -1.69
C GLY A 213 10.18 -1.99 -3.06
N GLN A 214 11.20 -2.72 -3.53
CA GLN A 214 11.18 -3.37 -4.84
C GLN A 214 10.98 -4.87 -4.70
N ARG A 215 10.10 -5.43 -5.53
CA ARG A 215 9.91 -6.88 -5.68
C ARG A 215 11.05 -7.45 -6.52
N ALA A 216 11.59 -8.59 -6.11
CA ALA A 216 12.45 -9.40 -6.96
C ALA A 216 12.05 -10.88 -6.85
N PRO A 217 12.34 -11.72 -7.86
CA PRO A 217 12.24 -13.17 -7.73
C PRO A 217 13.04 -13.69 -6.53
N SER A 218 12.59 -14.76 -5.89
CA SER A 218 13.25 -15.32 -4.70
C SER A 218 14.65 -15.88 -4.96
N ASN A 219 14.94 -16.25 -6.20
CA ASN A 219 16.26 -16.71 -6.66
C ASN A 219 17.10 -15.58 -7.28
N ALA A 220 16.70 -14.32 -7.10
CA ALA A 220 17.45 -13.18 -7.60
C ALA A 220 18.83 -13.09 -6.93
N SER A 221 19.80 -12.57 -7.69
CA SER A 221 21.16 -12.31 -7.26
C SER A 221 21.21 -11.42 -6.00
N LEU A 222 22.26 -11.59 -5.18
CA LEU A 222 22.54 -10.69 -4.06
C LEU A 222 22.93 -9.29 -4.54
N HIS A 223 23.30 -9.13 -5.81
CA HIS A 223 23.59 -7.86 -6.48
C HIS A 223 22.30 -7.20 -7.01
N ASP A 224 21.40 -6.83 -6.10
CA ASP A 224 20.08 -6.28 -6.40
C ASP A 224 20.09 -4.77 -6.71
N ILE A 225 20.77 -4.40 -7.80
CA ILE A 225 20.93 -2.99 -8.24
C ILE A 225 19.57 -2.30 -8.43
N SER A 226 18.59 -2.98 -9.02
CA SER A 226 17.23 -2.44 -9.23
C SER A 226 16.57 -2.00 -7.92
N ARG A 227 16.82 -2.71 -6.81
CA ARG A 227 16.32 -2.34 -5.48
C ARG A 227 17.03 -1.11 -4.94
N VAL A 228 18.34 -0.97 -5.18
CA VAL A 228 19.08 0.26 -4.82
C VAL A 228 18.51 1.47 -5.56
N GLU A 229 18.37 1.36 -6.89
CA GLU A 229 17.83 2.44 -7.73
C GLU A 229 16.41 2.82 -7.32
N TYR A 230 15.55 1.83 -7.07
CA TYR A 230 14.20 2.05 -6.58
C TYR A 230 14.19 2.82 -5.25
N LEU A 231 14.95 2.36 -4.26
CA LEU A 231 14.99 3.00 -2.94
C LEU A 231 15.54 4.42 -3.03
N GLN A 232 16.61 4.64 -3.81
CA GLN A 232 17.13 5.99 -4.08
C GLN A 232 16.06 6.91 -4.65
N ALA A 233 15.35 6.45 -5.67
CA ALA A 233 14.33 7.25 -6.35
C ALA A 233 13.16 7.61 -5.42
N TYR A 234 12.62 6.64 -4.68
CA TYR A 234 11.46 6.87 -3.80
C TYR A 234 11.82 7.64 -2.52
N ILE A 235 13.00 7.42 -1.93
CA ILE A 235 13.50 8.24 -0.82
C ILE A 235 13.74 9.67 -1.28
N GLY A 236 14.33 9.86 -2.46
CA GLY A 236 14.50 11.16 -3.11
C GLY A 236 13.16 11.87 -3.32
N SER A 237 12.17 11.18 -3.89
CA SER A 237 10.84 11.75 -4.07
C SER A 237 10.13 12.10 -2.75
N THR A 238 10.33 11.29 -1.70
CA THR A 238 9.82 11.60 -0.35
C THR A 238 10.45 12.88 0.20
N LEU A 239 11.77 13.07 0.00
CA LEU A 239 12.48 14.27 0.41
C LEU A 239 11.98 15.51 -0.35
N ASP A 240 11.69 15.39 -1.65
CA ASP A 240 11.14 16.50 -2.43
C ASP A 240 9.73 16.88 -1.94
N SER A 241 8.87 15.89 -1.65
CA SER A 241 7.56 16.16 -1.04
C SER A 241 7.66 16.82 0.34
N LEU A 242 8.61 16.38 1.18
CA LEU A 242 8.90 17.00 2.47
C LEU A 242 9.30 18.47 2.29
N ARG A 243 10.20 18.76 1.36
CA ARG A 243 10.63 20.13 1.01
C ARG A 243 9.47 20.97 0.45
N ASN A 244 8.53 20.34 -0.24
CA ASN A 244 7.29 20.97 -0.72
C ASN A 244 6.18 21.06 0.35
N GLY A 245 6.51 20.84 1.63
CA GLY A 245 5.62 21.05 2.76
C GLY A 245 4.72 19.86 3.13
N SER A 246 4.90 18.68 2.51
CA SER A 246 4.22 17.47 2.99
C SER A 246 4.72 17.11 4.39
N ASN A 247 3.81 16.76 5.29
CA ASN A 247 4.11 16.51 6.71
C ASN A 247 4.64 15.08 6.95
N VAL A 248 5.64 14.66 6.18
CA VAL A 248 6.26 13.32 6.29
C VAL A 248 7.24 13.31 7.46
N LYS A 249 7.21 12.24 8.26
CA LYS A 249 7.98 12.07 9.50
C LYS A 249 8.95 10.91 9.47
N GLY A 250 8.80 9.98 8.53
CA GLY A 250 9.70 8.85 8.40
C GLY A 250 9.43 8.01 7.16
N TYR A 251 10.42 7.19 6.82
CA TYR A 251 10.39 6.27 5.70
C TYR A 251 10.93 4.91 6.15
N PHE A 252 10.15 3.86 5.95
CA PHE A 252 10.43 2.49 6.36
C PHE A 252 10.43 1.60 5.12
N VAL A 253 11.56 0.95 4.87
CA VAL A 253 11.73 0.02 3.76
C VAL A 253 10.95 -1.26 4.05
N TRP A 254 10.10 -1.68 3.11
CA TRP A 254 9.63 -3.05 3.03
C TRP A 254 10.59 -3.84 2.13
N SER A 255 11.41 -4.74 2.66
CA SER A 255 11.47 -5.16 4.07
C SER A 255 12.90 -5.34 4.55
N PHE A 256 13.08 -5.58 5.85
CA PHE A 256 14.39 -5.86 6.40
C PHE A 256 15.00 -7.14 5.79
N MET A 257 14.22 -8.22 5.65
CA MET A 257 14.66 -9.50 5.11
C MET A 257 13.55 -10.18 4.32
N ASP A 258 13.91 -11.07 3.41
CA ASP A 258 12.93 -11.83 2.63
C ASP A 258 12.00 -12.63 3.57
N ALA A 259 10.70 -12.40 3.43
CA ALA A 259 9.66 -12.93 4.29
C ALA A 259 8.67 -13.78 3.47
N PHE A 260 7.61 -14.24 4.12
CA PHE A 260 6.45 -14.79 3.41
C PHE A 260 5.62 -13.61 2.90
N GLU A 261 5.61 -13.38 1.59
CA GLU A 261 4.79 -12.35 0.97
C GLU A 261 3.37 -12.89 0.81
N LEU A 262 2.38 -12.26 1.44
CA LEU A 262 1.00 -12.76 1.52
C LEU A 262 0.39 -13.14 0.15
N LEU A 263 0.89 -12.54 -0.92
CA LEU A 263 0.35 -12.63 -2.27
C LEU A 263 1.11 -13.58 -3.19
N ASP A 264 2.42 -13.72 -2.96
CA ASP A 264 3.36 -14.42 -3.84
C ASP A 264 4.05 -15.59 -3.10
N GLY A 265 3.73 -15.77 -1.81
CA GLY A 265 4.35 -16.75 -0.93
C GLY A 265 5.85 -16.48 -0.78
N TYR A 266 6.67 -17.49 -1.05
CA TYR A 266 8.12 -17.39 -1.06
C TYR A 266 8.71 -17.24 -2.47
N LYS A 267 7.89 -16.98 -3.50
CA LYS A 267 8.36 -16.82 -4.88
C LYS A 267 9.00 -15.45 -5.15
N SER A 268 8.73 -14.49 -4.28
CA SER A 268 9.23 -13.12 -4.38
C SER A 268 9.85 -12.70 -3.07
N GLY A 269 10.85 -11.81 -3.16
CA GLY A 269 11.55 -11.22 -2.03
C GLY A 269 11.59 -9.70 -2.13
N PHE A 270 11.37 -9.03 -1.00
CA PHE A 270 11.46 -7.58 -0.83
C PHE A 270 12.61 -7.16 0.10
N GLY A 271 13.24 -8.13 0.76
CA GLY A 271 14.18 -7.89 1.83
C GLY A 271 15.48 -7.26 1.35
N LEU A 272 16.04 -6.39 2.18
CA LEU A 272 17.45 -5.99 2.09
C LEU A 272 18.40 -7.17 2.34
N TYR A 273 17.95 -8.17 3.10
CA TYR A 273 18.66 -9.44 3.32
C TYR A 273 17.91 -10.59 2.64
N SER A 274 18.63 -11.46 1.94
CA SER A 274 18.08 -12.75 1.51
C SER A 274 18.02 -13.72 2.69
N VAL A 275 17.09 -14.66 2.63
CA VAL A 275 16.97 -15.77 3.59
C VAL A 275 17.11 -17.07 2.82
N ASP A 276 18.17 -17.82 3.10
CA ASP A 276 18.33 -19.16 2.56
C ASP A 276 17.30 -20.09 3.19
N ARG A 277 16.39 -20.61 2.36
CA ARG A 277 15.29 -21.49 2.80
C ARG A 277 15.70 -22.96 2.83
N ASN A 278 16.83 -23.31 2.22
CA ASN A 278 17.38 -24.66 2.21
C ASN A 278 18.30 -24.89 3.41
N ASP A 279 18.87 -23.83 3.97
CA ASP A 279 19.60 -23.87 5.23
C ASP A 279 18.62 -24.08 6.41
N PRO A 280 18.78 -25.14 7.25
CA PRO A 280 17.92 -25.39 8.40
C PRO A 280 17.95 -24.26 9.45
N GLU A 281 19.01 -23.45 9.49
CA GLU A 281 19.11 -22.27 10.36
C GLU A 281 18.50 -21.01 9.73
N LEU A 282 17.98 -21.12 8.50
CA LEU A 282 17.45 -20.04 7.69
C LEU A 282 18.44 -18.89 7.54
N ARG A 283 19.69 -19.17 7.19
CA ARG A 283 20.76 -18.17 7.22
C ARG A 283 20.44 -16.93 6.37
N ARG A 284 20.83 -15.75 6.87
CA ARG A 284 20.58 -14.45 6.22
C ARG A 284 21.84 -13.96 5.52
N TYR A 285 21.68 -13.43 4.31
CA TYR A 285 22.78 -12.84 3.54
C TYR A 285 22.45 -11.41 3.14
N PRO A 286 23.33 -10.42 3.41
CA PRO A 286 23.10 -9.04 3.01
C PRO A 286 23.15 -8.93 1.48
N LYS A 287 22.11 -8.33 0.89
CA LYS A 287 22.15 -7.93 -0.52
C LYS A 287 22.92 -6.62 -0.69
N LEU A 288 23.21 -6.25 -1.93
CA LEU A 288 23.82 -4.96 -2.27
C LEU A 288 23.00 -3.79 -1.69
N SER A 289 21.67 -3.88 -1.76
CA SER A 289 20.76 -2.91 -1.16
C SER A 289 20.93 -2.76 0.35
N ALA A 290 21.23 -3.82 1.11
CA ALA A 290 21.55 -3.70 2.53
C ALA A 290 22.85 -2.91 2.77
N LYS A 291 23.90 -3.21 1.99
CA LYS A 291 25.18 -2.49 2.06
C LYS A 291 25.00 -1.01 1.72
N TRP A 292 24.27 -0.72 0.64
CA TRP A 292 23.94 0.64 0.23
C TRP A 292 23.12 1.39 1.30
N TYR A 293 22.06 0.76 1.83
CA TYR A 293 21.18 1.38 2.83
C TYR A 293 21.95 1.72 4.12
N LYS A 294 22.88 0.85 4.56
CA LYS A 294 23.80 1.14 5.67
C LYS A 294 24.65 2.37 5.40
N GLN A 295 25.23 2.51 4.20
CA GLN A 295 26.04 3.66 3.84
C GLN A 295 25.21 4.95 3.77
N PHE A 296 24.01 4.87 3.19
CA PHE A 296 23.05 5.97 3.14
C PHE A 296 22.71 6.50 4.55
N LEU A 297 22.38 5.60 5.49
CA LEU A 297 22.07 5.97 6.87
C LEU A 297 23.27 6.58 7.62
N ASN A 298 24.50 6.19 7.27
CA ASN A 298 25.72 6.76 7.84
C ASN A 298 26.10 8.12 7.24
N GLY A 299 25.31 8.66 6.30
CA GLY A 299 25.56 9.95 5.68
C GLY A 299 26.70 9.96 4.65
N SER A 300 27.14 8.78 4.18
CA SER A 300 28.10 8.70 3.08
C SER A 300 27.48 9.28 1.81
N ARG A 301 28.24 10.06 1.04
CA ARG A 301 27.82 10.54 -0.29
C ARG A 301 27.83 9.37 -1.29
N THR A 302 26.84 8.48 -1.22
CA THR A 302 26.64 7.41 -2.19
C THR A 302 25.95 7.94 -3.44
N SER A 303 26.73 8.58 -4.32
CA SER A 303 26.32 8.73 -5.72
C SER A 303 26.14 7.36 -6.38
N LEU A 304 25.47 7.29 -7.54
CA LEU A 304 25.43 6.08 -8.39
C LEU A 304 26.83 5.45 -8.56
N VAL A 305 27.87 6.30 -8.57
CA VAL A 305 29.30 5.91 -8.59
C VAL A 305 29.73 5.07 -7.38
N GLY A 306 29.24 5.35 -6.16
CA GLY A 306 29.56 4.54 -4.98
C GLY A 306 28.87 3.17 -4.98
N ALA A 307 27.71 3.06 -5.64
CA ALA A 307 27.07 1.77 -5.91
C ALA A 307 27.83 0.97 -6.98
N ILE A 308 28.48 1.67 -7.93
CA ILE A 308 29.39 1.07 -8.91
C ILE A 308 30.73 0.67 -8.26
N GLU A 309 31.26 1.40 -7.26
CA GLU A 309 32.45 0.96 -6.51
C GLU A 309 32.16 -0.27 -5.63
N LEU A 310 30.95 -0.38 -5.08
CA LEU A 310 30.47 -1.61 -4.42
C LEU A 310 30.35 -2.82 -5.37
N LYS A 311 30.33 -2.60 -6.69
CA LYS A 311 30.32 -3.65 -7.73
C LYS A 311 31.63 -4.44 -7.76
N GLU A 312 32.73 -3.86 -7.26
CA GLU A 312 34.06 -4.49 -7.22
C GLU A 312 34.34 -5.22 -5.89
N ASP A 313 33.37 -5.25 -4.96
CA ASP A 313 33.50 -5.93 -3.68
C ASP A 313 33.39 -7.46 -3.85
N SER A 314 34.55 -8.12 -3.93
CA SER A 314 34.74 -9.56 -4.15
C SER A 314 34.03 -10.47 -3.13
N SER A 315 33.57 -9.91 -2.01
CA SER A 315 32.83 -10.65 -0.98
C SER A 315 31.48 -11.18 -1.47
N LEU A 316 30.77 -10.46 -2.35
CA LEU A 316 29.47 -10.92 -2.86
C LEU A 316 29.61 -12.01 -3.92
N ALA A 317 30.62 -11.92 -4.79
CA ALA A 317 30.91 -12.95 -5.79
C ALA A 317 31.27 -14.31 -5.17
N SER A 318 31.99 -14.31 -4.03
CA SER A 318 32.31 -15.55 -3.30
C SER A 318 31.08 -16.24 -2.68
N LEU A 319 30.07 -15.46 -2.30
CA LEU A 319 28.84 -15.96 -1.70
C LEU A 319 27.89 -16.50 -2.76
N GLU A 320 27.78 -15.85 -3.92
CA GLU A 320 26.93 -16.35 -5.02
C GLU A 320 27.36 -17.73 -5.54
N ASN A 321 28.66 -18.02 -5.58
CA ASN A 321 29.17 -19.34 -5.95
C ASN A 321 28.84 -20.46 -4.95
N SER A 322 28.38 -20.13 -3.74
CA SER A 322 27.92 -21.11 -2.75
C SER A 322 26.44 -21.48 -2.86
N PHE A 323 25.70 -20.82 -3.76
CA PHE A 323 24.27 -21.08 -4.02
C PHE A 323 23.99 -21.86 -5.32
N GLN A 324 25.02 -22.24 -6.09
CA GLN A 324 24.91 -23.15 -7.25
C GLN A 324 25.17 -24.59 -6.85
#